data_AF-A0A6M6JNU0-F1
#
_entry.id   AF-A0A6M6JNU0-F1
#
_cell.length_a   1.000
_cell.length_b   1.000
_cell.length_c   1.000
_cell.angle_alpha   90.00
_cell.angle_beta   90.00
_cell.angle_gamma   90.00
#
_symmetry.space_group_name_H-M   'P 1'
#
loop_
_entity.id
_entity.type
_entity.pdbx_description
1 polymer ?
#
loop_
_entity_poly.entity_id
_entity_poly.type
_entity_poly.pdbx_seq_one_letter_code
_entity_poly.pdbx_strand_id
1 'polypeptide(L)' 'MATGRYEFRVDGRLSDEARAAFLDMQITEAPPQTVLDGDVLDESHLHGIIAQLQALGITVVSVLPVP' A
#
# COMPACT_ATOMS: atom_id res chain seq x y z
N MET A 1 15.11 15.44 -1.71
CA MET A 1 14.29 14.25 -1.96
C MET A 1 13.05 14.40 -1.10
N ALA A 2 11.88 14.63 -1.70
CA ALA A 2 10.65 14.86 -0.94
C ALA A 2 10.04 13.49 -0.65
N THR A 3 10.16 13.03 0.59
CA THR A 3 9.40 11.89 1.09
C THR A 3 7.98 12.35 1.32
N GLY A 4 7.01 11.74 0.64
CA GLY A 4 5.59 11.99 0.85
C GLY A 4 4.97 10.78 1.52
N ARG A 5 4.02 10.99 2.42
CA ARG A 5 3.18 9.91 2.91
C ARG A 5 2.15 9.60 1.84
N TYR A 6 1.93 8.33 1.53
CA TYR A 6 0.90 7.91 0.59
C TYR A 6 -0.01 6.88 1.24
N GLU A 7 -1.28 6.97 0.91
CA GLU A 7 -2.33 6.04 1.30
C GLU A 7 -2.74 5.23 0.07
N PHE A 8 -2.59 3.91 0.16
CA PHE A 8 -2.98 2.94 -0.84
C PHE A 8 -4.22 2.21 -0.34
N ARG A 9 -5.32 2.37 -1.03
CA ARG A 9 -6.54 1.60 -0.80
C ARG A 9 -6.55 0.41 -1.73
N VAL A 10 -6.74 -0.77 -1.18
CA VAL A 10 -6.84 -2.02 -1.94
C VAL A 10 -8.18 -2.69 -1.66
N ASP A 11 -8.70 -3.40 -2.67
CA ASP A 11 -9.93 -4.17 -2.54
C ASP A 11 -9.63 -5.52 -1.88
N GLY A 12 -10.47 -5.92 -0.94
CA GLY A 12 -10.28 -7.14 -0.15
C GLY A 12 -9.38 -6.95 1.07
N ARG A 13 -8.85 -8.08 1.55
CA ARG A 13 -8.02 -8.16 2.76
C ARG A 13 -6.59 -8.49 2.39
N LEU A 14 -5.63 -7.80 3.03
CA LEU A 14 -4.25 -8.27 3.02
C LEU A 14 -4.14 -9.56 3.85
N SER A 15 -3.64 -10.62 3.24
CA SER A 15 -3.19 -11.82 3.96
C SER A 15 -2.04 -11.47 4.91
N ASP A 16 -1.85 -12.25 5.98
CA ASP A 16 -0.75 -12.06 6.93
C ASP A 16 0.64 -12.06 6.26
N GLU A 17 0.81 -12.85 5.18
CA GLU A 17 2.03 -12.85 4.36
C GLU A 17 2.29 -11.50 3.68
N ALA A 18 1.23 -10.87 3.14
CA ALA A 18 1.31 -9.58 2.49
C ALA A 18 1.66 -8.52 3.54
N ARG A 19 1.03 -8.58 4.72
CA ARG A 19 1.36 -7.70 5.85
C ARG A 19 2.82 -7.80 6.26
N ALA A 20 3.35 -9.02 6.32
CA ALA A 20 4.77 -9.24 6.65
C ALA A 20 5.71 -8.65 5.60
N ALA A 21 5.29 -8.56 4.33
CA ALA A 21 6.07 -7.94 3.27
C ALA A 21 6.04 -6.40 3.30
N PHE A 22 5.07 -5.80 4.00
CA PHE A 22 4.89 -4.35 4.13
C PHE A 22 5.06 -3.87 5.59
N LEU A 23 6.01 -4.43 6.34
CA LEU A 23 6.27 -4.08 7.75
C LEU A 23 6.62 -2.60 7.96
N ASP A 24 7.21 -1.96 6.96
CA ASP A 24 7.54 -0.53 6.97
C ASP A 24 6.31 0.36 6.67
N MET A 25 5.16 -0.23 6.36
CA MET A 25 3.90 0.47 6.10
C MET A 25 2.88 0.12 7.17
N GLN A 26 2.06 1.09 7.54
CA GLN A 26 0.98 0.91 8.48
C GLN A 26 -0.25 0.41 7.72
N ILE A 27 -0.79 -0.74 8.13
CA ILE A 27 -1.87 -1.42 7.42
C ILE A 27 -3.12 -1.36 8.29
N THR A 28 -4.15 -0.70 7.79
CA THR A 28 -5.45 -0.54 8.45
C THR A 28 -6.51 -1.33 7.68
N GLU A 29 -7.10 -2.34 8.31
CA GLU A 29 -8.27 -3.04 7.75
C GLU A 29 -9.51 -2.16 7.88
N ALA A 30 -10.12 -1.79 6.76
CA ALA A 30 -11.30 -0.93 6.71
C ALA A 30 -12.37 -1.58 5.81
N PRO A 31 -13.13 -2.59 6.30
CA PRO A 31 -14.05 -3.37 5.49
C PRO A 31 -15.02 -2.47 4.68
N PRO A 32 -15.18 -2.70 3.37
CA PRO A 32 -14.74 -3.87 2.58
C PRO A 32 -13.31 -3.81 2.01
N GLN A 33 -12.51 -2.80 2.36
CA GLN A 33 -11.19 -2.53 1.78
C GLN A 33 -10.06 -2.63 2.82
N THR A 34 -8.82 -2.58 2.36
CA THR A 34 -7.65 -2.41 3.23
C THR A 34 -6.90 -1.15 2.82
N VAL A 35 -6.43 -0.40 3.80
CA VAL A 35 -5.67 0.83 3.62
C VAL A 35 -4.24 0.55 4.05
N LEU A 36 -3.27 0.84 3.19
CA LEU A 36 -1.84 0.84 3.53
C LEU A 36 -1.36 2.28 3.49
N ASP A 37 -0.74 2.75 4.57
CA ASP A 37 -0.14 4.06 4.63
C ASP A 37 1.36 3.95 4.90
N GLY A 38 2.18 4.70 4.16
CA GLY A 38 3.63 4.62 4.31
C GLY A 38 4.35 5.76 3.62
N ASP A 39 5.63 5.93 3.98
CA ASP A 39 6.51 6.90 3.36
C ASP A 39 7.00 6.38 2.00
N VAL A 40 6.70 7.13 0.95
CA VAL A 40 7.15 6.84 -0.41
C VAL A 40 8.25 7.82 -0.77
N LEU A 41 9.39 7.25 -1.16
CA LEU A 41 10.61 8.00 -1.50
C LEU A 41 10.50 8.65 -2.89
N ASP A 42 9.96 7.91 -3.86
CA ASP A 42 9.80 8.33 -5.24
C ASP A 42 8.75 7.47 -5.98
N GLU A 43 8.48 7.82 -7.24
CA GLU A 43 7.53 7.11 -8.10
C GLU A 43 7.96 5.66 -8.40
N SER A 44 9.26 5.33 -8.34
CA SER A 44 9.75 3.97 -8.51
C SER A 44 9.41 3.10 -7.30
N HIS A 45 9.56 3.65 -6.09
CA HIS A 45 9.14 3.01 -4.86
C HIS A 45 7.62 2.78 -4.88
N LEU A 46 6.86 3.80 -5.31
CA LEU A 46 5.40 3.69 -5.50
C LEU A 46 5.04 2.52 -6.42
N HIS A 47 5.64 2.48 -7.61
CA HIS A 47 5.42 1.40 -8.58
C HIS A 47 5.84 0.03 -8.04
N GLY A 48 6.91 -0.04 -7.24
CA GLY A 48 7.35 -1.27 -6.59
C GLY A 48 6.30 -1.83 -5.63
N ILE A 49 5.71 -0.97 -4.80
CA ILE A 49 4.62 -1.35 -3.88
C ILE A 49 3.41 -1.86 -4.67
N ILE A 50 3.00 -1.16 -5.73
CA ILE A 50 1.87 -1.56 -6.58
C ILE A 50 2.14 -2.92 -7.25
N ALA A 51 3.34 -3.13 -7.80
CA ALA A 51 3.73 -4.38 -8.43
C ALA A 51 3.73 -5.54 -7.42
N GLN A 52 4.17 -5.30 -6.18
CA GLN A 52 4.14 -6.30 -5.12
C GLN A 52 2.70 -6.65 -4.71
N LEU A 53 1.81 -5.67 -4.59
CA LEU A 53 0.39 -5.90 -4.35
C LEU A 53 -0.23 -6.73 -5.49
N GLN A 54 0.05 -6.38 -6.75
CA GLN A 54 -0.43 -7.14 -7.91
C GLN A 54 0.12 -8.58 -7.95
N ALA A 55 1.40 -8.77 -7.59
CA ALA A 55 2.01 -10.11 -7.51
C ALA A 55 1.34 -11.00 -6.45
N LEU A 56 0.81 -10.39 -5.38
CA LEU A 56 0.03 -11.06 -4.33
C LEU A 56 -1.45 -11.26 -4.72
N GLY A 57 -1.88 -10.81 -5.91
CA GLY A 57 -3.28 -10.87 -6.34
C GLY A 57 -4.18 -9.81 -5.71
N ILE A 58 -3.60 -8.79 -5.08
CA ILE A 58 -4.31 -7.68 -4.44
C ILE A 58 -4.54 -6.57 -5.46
N THR A 59 -5.78 -6.11 -5.59
CA THR A 59 -6.13 -5.03 -6.51
C THR A 59 -6.09 -3.69 -5.79
N VAL A 60 -5.26 -2.76 -6.28
CA VAL A 60 -5.23 -1.37 -5.80
C VAL A 60 -6.45 -0.63 -6.34
N VAL A 61 -7.26 -0.10 -5.43
CA VAL A 61 -8.46 0.70 -5.72
C VAL A 61 -8.12 2.17 -5.86
N SER A 62 -7.25 2.69 -4.99
CA SER A 62 -6.89 4.10 -5.00
C SER A 62 -5.52 4.34 -4.38
N VAL A 63 -4.83 5.39 -4.83
CA VAL A 63 -3.57 5.86 -4.24
C VAL A 63 -3.71 7.37 -4.07
N LEU A 64 -3.56 7.84 -2.85
CA LEU A 64 -3.71 9.25 -2.50
C LEU A 64 -2.50 9.72 -1.68
N PRO A 65 -1.84 10.82 -2.05
CA PRO A 65 -0.86 11.44 -1.18
C PRO A 65 -1.56 12.02 0.05
N VAL A 66 -0.98 11.78 1.23
CA VAL A 66 -1.46 12.32 2.51
C VAL A 66 -0.63 13.57 2.84
N PRO A 67 -1.27 14.72 3.15
CA PRO A 67 -0.57 15.96 3.47
C PRO A 67 0.14 15.96 4.83
#